data_AF-A0A959PMS4-F1
#
_entry.id   AF-A0A959PMS4-F1
#
_cell.length_a   1.000
_cell.length_b   1.000
_cell.length_c   1.000
_cell.angle_alpha   90.00
_cell.angle_beta   90.00
_cell.angle_gamma   90.00
#
_symmetry.space_group_name_H-M   'P 1'
#
loop_
_entity.id
_entity.type
_entity.pdbx_description
1 polymer ?
#
loop_
_entity_poly.entity_id
_entity_poly.type
_entity_poly.pdbx_seq_one_letter_code
_entity_poly.pdbx_strand_id
1 'polypeptide(L)'
;PVELTGKKAALRMGLAEAKADWIMCTDADVIPSPDWIARMVAGANHQGWDFATGLVRATGNNLIQRLQTWDMVAMMAITWLGWRTQWWYLANGASLLVRRDAALKTGAWESDGLASGDDLFLVHRLMASGYRGGMVANPEAMVSTQALPNWKQLWQQRKRWASKLSALPGQGMWLLGSFLLLVAWIPWILLVAGWVWKPAWIPAGMFFLAIKGLADAWLLRMLGWEFGQRFRFWDLLWLLPMHAWLLLGSSFFSLAGRKYHWKGRKVS
;
A
#
# COMPACT_ATOMS: atom_id res chain seq x y z
N PRO A 1 28.31 16.99 -3.95
CA PRO A 1 27.88 16.10 -2.85
C PRO A 1 26.53 15.44 -3.16
N VAL A 2 26.50 14.11 -3.31
CA VAL A 2 25.30 13.30 -3.61
C VAL A 2 24.26 13.37 -2.48
N GLU A 3 24.66 13.83 -1.29
CA GLU A 3 23.85 13.85 -0.05
C GLU A 3 22.67 14.83 -0.01
N LEU A 4 22.58 15.82 -0.90
CA LEU A 4 21.54 16.87 -0.84
C LEU A 4 20.41 16.73 -1.86
N THR A 5 20.28 15.57 -2.53
CA THR A 5 19.28 15.40 -3.59
C THR A 5 18.26 14.30 -3.30
N GLY A 6 17.00 14.54 -3.68
CA GLY A 6 15.92 13.55 -3.56
C GLY A 6 15.04 13.70 -2.32
N LYS A 7 14.06 12.80 -2.20
CA LYS A 7 12.98 12.87 -1.17
C LYS A 7 13.53 12.82 0.25
N LYS A 8 14.46 11.90 0.55
CA LYS A 8 15.07 11.77 1.88
C LYS A 8 15.79 13.03 2.35
N ALA A 9 16.58 13.66 1.47
CA ALA A 9 17.29 14.90 1.80
C ALA A 9 16.31 16.04 2.17
N ALA A 10 15.24 16.20 1.39
CA ALA A 10 14.20 17.19 1.68
C ALA A 10 13.49 16.92 3.01
N LEU A 11 13.15 15.65 3.31
CA LEU A 11 12.53 15.27 4.58
C LEU A 11 13.45 15.50 5.78
N ARG A 12 14.75 15.20 5.67
CA ARG A 12 15.74 15.47 6.72
C ARG A 12 15.89 16.96 7.00
N MET A 13 15.96 17.78 5.95
CA MET A 13 15.99 19.23 6.09
C MET A 13 14.72 19.76 6.77
N GLY A 14 13.55 19.27 6.35
CA GLY A 14 12.28 19.62 7.00
C GLY A 14 12.23 19.21 8.47
N LEU A 15 12.73 18.01 8.82
CA LEU A 15 12.80 17.53 10.20
C LEU A 15 13.73 18.40 11.08
N ALA A 16 14.87 18.81 10.54
CA ALA A 16 15.84 19.64 11.25
C ALA A 16 15.25 21.02 11.63
N GLU A 17 14.50 21.62 10.72
CA GLU A 17 13.88 22.94 10.91
C GLU A 17 12.54 22.89 11.65
N ALA A 18 11.88 21.74 11.69
CA ALA A 18 10.59 21.59 12.35
C ALA A 18 10.69 21.83 13.86
N LYS A 19 9.71 22.56 14.41
CA LYS A 19 9.65 22.94 15.84
C LYS A 19 8.48 22.30 16.60
N ALA A 20 7.51 21.73 15.89
CA ALA A 20 6.36 21.08 16.49
C ALA A 20 6.73 19.69 17.05
N ASP A 21 5.99 19.24 18.05
CA ASP A 21 6.15 17.90 18.66
C ASP A 21 5.84 16.77 17.69
N TRP A 22 4.94 17.02 16.74
CA TRP A 22 4.51 16.07 15.72
C TRP A 22 5.04 16.51 14.36
N ILE A 23 5.63 15.56 13.65
CA ILE A 23 6.00 15.70 12.25
C ILE A 23 4.98 14.93 11.43
N MET A 24 4.47 15.59 10.40
CA MET A 24 3.52 14.99 9.48
C MET A 24 4.09 15.03 8.07
N CYS A 25 4.00 13.91 7.37
CA CYS A 25 4.50 13.77 6.02
C CYS A 25 3.37 13.38 5.08
N THR A 26 3.37 14.01 3.92
CA THR A 26 2.50 13.69 2.80
C THR A 26 3.23 13.94 1.49
N ASP A 27 2.70 13.38 0.40
CA ASP A 27 3.23 13.60 -0.93
C ASP A 27 2.58 14.85 -1.56
N ALA A 28 3.28 15.51 -2.48
CA ALA A 28 2.82 16.76 -3.08
C ALA A 28 1.56 16.62 -3.97
N ASP A 29 1.26 15.39 -4.41
CA ASP A 29 0.09 15.04 -5.24
C ASP A 29 -1.06 14.44 -4.41
N VAL A 30 -1.03 14.66 -3.10
CA VAL A 30 -2.04 14.20 -2.15
C VAL A 30 -2.88 15.38 -1.66
N ILE A 31 -4.19 15.16 -1.60
CA ILE A 31 -5.20 16.10 -1.11
C ILE A 31 -5.70 15.59 0.23
N PRO A 32 -5.30 16.20 1.36
CA PRO A 32 -5.79 15.80 2.67
C PRO A 32 -7.24 16.25 2.91
N SER A 33 -7.96 15.52 3.75
CA SER A 33 -9.26 15.97 4.28
C SER A 33 -9.07 17.21 5.19
N PRO A 34 -10.09 18.06 5.37
CA PRO A 34 -9.97 19.28 6.18
C PRO A 34 -9.47 19.02 7.61
N ASP A 35 -9.94 17.93 8.22
CA ASP A 35 -9.58 17.56 9.60
C ASP A 35 -8.40 16.58 9.69
N TRP A 36 -7.65 16.37 8.60
CA TRP A 36 -6.61 15.34 8.50
C TRP A 36 -5.60 15.41 9.65
N ILE A 37 -5.03 16.59 9.91
CA ILE A 37 -4.05 16.80 10.99
C ILE A 37 -4.68 16.49 12.35
N ALA A 38 -5.83 17.12 12.62
CA ALA A 38 -6.49 17.04 13.92
C ALA A 38 -6.87 15.60 14.26
N ARG A 39 -7.42 14.85 13.29
CA ARG A 39 -7.85 13.46 13.48
C ARG A 39 -6.68 12.49 13.56
N MET A 40 -5.60 12.70 12.78
CA MET A 40 -4.37 11.91 12.90
C MET A 40 -3.76 12.07 14.29
N VAL A 41 -3.58 13.30 14.76
CA VAL A 41 -2.97 13.60 16.06
C VAL A 41 -3.85 13.11 17.20
N ALA A 42 -5.16 13.38 17.15
CA ALA A 42 -6.11 12.89 18.17
C ALA A 42 -6.13 11.36 18.25
N GLY A 43 -6.13 10.68 17.10
CA GLY A 43 -6.08 9.22 17.04
C GLY A 43 -4.81 8.64 17.65
N ALA A 44 -3.64 9.21 17.32
CA ALA A 44 -2.36 8.77 17.89
C ALA A 44 -2.28 9.01 19.40
N ASN A 45 -2.68 10.20 19.86
CA ASN A 45 -2.68 10.54 21.28
C ASN A 45 -3.64 9.64 22.08
N HIS A 46 -4.85 9.41 21.58
CA HIS A 46 -5.84 8.54 22.25
C HIS A 46 -5.31 7.13 22.49
N GLN A 47 -4.51 6.60 21.55
CA GLN A 47 -3.94 5.26 21.64
C GLN A 47 -2.58 5.22 22.36
N GLY A 48 -2.03 6.38 22.74
CA GLY A 48 -0.67 6.48 23.29
C GLY A 48 0.39 6.02 22.29
N TRP A 49 0.21 6.34 21.01
CA TRP A 49 1.18 6.05 19.95
C TRP A 49 2.16 7.21 19.77
N ASP A 50 3.39 6.88 19.41
CA ASP A 50 4.48 7.79 19.06
C ASP A 50 4.53 8.07 17.56
N PHE A 51 3.85 7.25 16.75
CA PHE A 51 3.74 7.45 15.32
C PHE A 51 2.49 6.74 14.77
N ALA A 52 2.00 7.18 13.62
CA ALA A 52 0.84 6.61 12.98
C ALA A 52 0.87 6.73 11.46
N THR A 53 0.23 5.79 10.78
CA THR A 53 -0.10 5.87 9.35
C THR A 53 -1.60 6.08 9.16
N GLY A 54 -2.00 6.84 8.14
CA GLY A 54 -3.40 7.13 7.84
C GLY A 54 -3.94 6.37 6.63
N LEU A 55 -5.24 6.52 6.39
CA LEU A 55 -5.93 6.00 5.22
C LEU A 55 -5.55 6.80 3.97
N VAL A 56 -5.30 6.10 2.87
CA VAL A 56 -5.06 6.69 1.55
C VAL A 56 -6.11 6.19 0.58
N ARG A 57 -6.72 7.11 -0.16
CA ARG A 57 -7.70 6.82 -1.20
C ARG A 57 -7.17 7.22 -2.56
N ALA A 58 -7.26 6.30 -3.53
CA ALA A 58 -7.10 6.67 -4.93
C ALA A 58 -8.46 7.13 -5.50
N THR A 59 -8.44 8.12 -6.39
CA THR A 59 -9.63 8.71 -7.02
C THR A 59 -9.50 8.72 -8.54
N GLY A 60 -10.60 8.46 -9.24
CA GLY A 60 -10.67 8.56 -10.70
C GLY A 60 -11.85 7.79 -11.29
N ASN A 61 -12.13 8.04 -12.57
CA ASN A 61 -13.41 7.71 -13.18
C ASN A 61 -13.31 6.63 -14.27
N ASN A 62 -12.17 6.52 -14.97
CA ASN A 62 -12.01 5.53 -16.03
C ASN A 62 -11.74 4.13 -15.45
N LEU A 63 -11.87 3.08 -16.28
CA LEU A 63 -11.76 1.68 -15.83
C LEU A 63 -10.44 1.38 -15.09
N ILE A 64 -9.31 1.88 -15.60
CA ILE A 64 -7.97 1.68 -15.01
C ILE A 64 -7.84 2.43 -13.68
N GLN A 65 -8.46 3.60 -13.58
CA GLN A 65 -8.50 4.37 -12.34
C GLN A 65 -9.40 3.69 -11.30
N ARG A 66 -10.55 3.16 -11.70
CA ARG A 66 -11.44 2.39 -10.83
C ARG A 66 -10.79 1.09 -10.33
N LEU A 67 -9.96 0.44 -11.16
CA LEU A 67 -9.13 -0.67 -10.69
C LEU A 67 -8.20 -0.22 -9.55
N GLN A 68 -7.54 0.92 -9.71
CA GLN A 68 -6.65 1.47 -8.68
C GLN A 68 -7.39 1.93 -7.42
N THR A 69 -8.61 2.46 -7.54
CA THR A 69 -9.42 2.83 -6.37
C THR A 69 -9.75 1.61 -5.53
N TRP A 70 -10.17 0.51 -6.15
CA TRP A 70 -10.49 -0.73 -5.43
C TRP A 70 -9.24 -1.45 -4.91
N ASP A 71 -8.16 -1.45 -5.68
CA ASP A 71 -6.87 -1.98 -5.23
C ASP A 71 -6.36 -1.21 -3.99
N MET A 72 -6.49 0.12 -3.97
CA MET A 72 -6.12 0.93 -2.80
C MET A 72 -6.99 0.58 -1.58
N VAL A 73 -8.30 0.38 -1.75
CA VAL A 73 -9.20 -0.06 -0.65
C VAL A 73 -8.72 -1.41 -0.08
N ALA A 74 -8.42 -2.38 -0.95
CA ALA A 74 -7.91 -3.68 -0.53
C ALA A 74 -6.55 -3.55 0.20
N MET A 75 -5.64 -2.71 -0.30
CA MET A 75 -4.35 -2.44 0.35
C MET A 75 -4.49 -1.79 1.72
N MET A 76 -5.44 -0.85 1.89
CA MET A 76 -5.73 -0.24 3.19
C MET A 76 -6.29 -1.28 4.17
N ALA A 77 -7.12 -2.21 3.70
CA ALA A 77 -7.62 -3.32 4.54
C ALA A 77 -6.47 -4.21 5.04
N ILE A 78 -5.56 -4.59 4.15
CA ILE A 78 -4.39 -5.41 4.50
C ILE A 78 -3.46 -4.65 5.45
N THR A 79 -3.26 -3.35 5.22
CA THR A 79 -2.43 -2.50 6.08
C THR A 79 -3.04 -2.41 7.48
N TRP A 80 -4.35 -2.16 7.58
CA TRP A 80 -5.05 -2.10 8.85
C TRP A 80 -4.99 -3.42 9.62
N LEU A 81 -5.21 -4.55 8.93
CA LEU A 81 -5.10 -5.87 9.54
C LEU A 81 -3.66 -6.14 10.01
N GLY A 82 -2.67 -5.80 9.18
CA GLY A 82 -1.25 -5.93 9.52
C GLY A 82 -0.90 -5.16 10.80
N TRP A 83 -1.39 -3.94 10.96
CA TRP A 83 -1.22 -3.18 12.21
C TRP A 83 -1.87 -3.85 13.42
N ARG A 84 -3.04 -4.48 13.26
CA ARG A 84 -3.71 -5.21 14.35
C ARG A 84 -3.03 -6.53 14.72
N THR A 85 -2.48 -7.26 13.75
CA THR A 85 -1.83 -8.56 13.97
C THR A 85 -0.33 -8.44 14.22
N GLN A 86 0.16 -7.23 14.45
CA GLN A 86 1.57 -6.92 14.64
C GLN A 86 2.49 -7.26 13.44
N TRP A 87 1.92 -7.30 12.23
CA TRP A 87 2.62 -7.50 10.96
C TRP A 87 2.81 -6.15 10.26
N TRP A 88 3.77 -5.36 10.74
CA TRP A 88 3.97 -3.95 10.37
C TRP A 88 4.71 -3.74 9.03
N TYR A 89 4.43 -4.58 8.05
CA TYR A 89 5.12 -4.56 6.76
C TYR A 89 4.59 -3.48 5.80
N LEU A 90 3.59 -2.68 6.22
CA LEU A 90 2.92 -1.67 5.41
C LEU A 90 2.73 -0.37 6.18
N ALA A 91 3.17 0.73 5.57
CA ALA A 91 2.94 2.09 6.03
C ALA A 91 2.74 3.00 4.81
N ASN A 92 1.96 4.06 4.99
CA ASN A 92 1.62 4.98 3.92
C ASN A 92 2.38 6.30 4.08
N GLY A 93 3.47 6.48 3.33
CA GLY A 93 4.20 7.75 3.31
C GLY A 93 3.38 8.97 2.87
N ALA A 94 2.24 8.75 2.21
CA ALA A 94 1.27 9.79 1.84
C ALA A 94 0.48 10.34 3.04
N SER A 95 0.41 9.61 4.16
CA SER A 95 -0.21 10.05 5.40
C SER A 95 0.53 9.43 6.57
N LEU A 96 1.65 10.04 6.96
CA LEU A 96 2.48 9.57 8.06
C LEU A 96 2.57 10.65 9.14
N LEU A 97 2.47 10.24 10.39
CA LEU A 97 2.61 11.07 11.58
C LEU A 97 3.67 10.43 12.48
N VAL A 98 4.61 11.19 13.01
CA VAL A 98 5.65 10.70 13.92
C VAL A 98 6.04 11.77 14.93
N ARG A 99 6.31 11.39 16.17
CA ARG A 99 6.89 12.28 17.17
C ARG A 99 8.24 12.80 16.66
N ARG A 100 8.36 14.11 16.56
CA ARG A 100 9.50 14.88 17.04
C ARG A 100 10.81 14.13 17.26
N ASP A 101 10.97 13.84 18.53
CA ASP A 101 12.12 13.23 19.16
C ASP A 101 12.31 11.78 18.73
N ALA A 102 11.24 11.01 18.53
CA ALA A 102 11.33 9.64 18.03
C ALA A 102 11.95 9.59 16.63
N ALA A 103 11.54 10.49 15.72
CA ALA A 103 12.13 10.61 14.39
C ALA A 103 13.62 10.99 14.45
N LEU A 104 14.00 11.94 15.31
CA LEU A 104 15.40 12.34 15.49
C LEU A 104 16.26 11.22 16.09
N LYS A 105 15.79 10.59 17.17
CA LYS A 105 16.52 9.51 17.89
C LYS A 105 16.73 8.26 17.04
N THR A 106 15.84 8.01 16.08
CA THR A 106 15.92 6.82 15.19
C THR A 106 16.59 7.09 13.85
N GLY A 107 17.13 8.30 13.63
CA GLY A 107 17.77 8.66 12.36
C GLY A 107 16.78 8.63 11.19
N ALA A 108 15.58 9.19 11.38
CA ALA A 108 14.54 9.18 10.35
C ALA A 108 15.06 9.74 9.02
N TRP A 109 14.80 9.00 7.94
CA TRP A 109 15.18 9.34 6.56
C TRP A 109 16.69 9.42 6.29
N GLU A 110 17.53 8.83 7.16
CA GLU A 110 18.93 8.60 6.83
C GLU A 110 19.08 7.70 5.59
N SER A 111 20.24 7.82 4.93
CA SER A 111 20.49 7.17 3.64
C SER A 111 20.80 5.68 3.82
N ASP A 112 19.77 4.84 3.69
CA ASP A 112 19.91 3.37 3.70
C ASP A 112 20.32 2.78 2.32
N GLY A 113 20.92 3.58 1.42
CA GLY A 113 21.33 3.16 0.07
C GLY A 113 20.19 3.02 -0.96
N LEU A 114 18.93 2.94 -0.51
CA LEU A 114 17.74 2.88 -1.38
C LEU A 114 17.12 4.27 -1.59
N ALA A 115 16.76 4.56 -2.85
CA ALA A 115 16.13 5.83 -3.24
C ALA A 115 14.63 5.94 -2.88
N SER A 116 14.02 4.88 -2.34
CA SER A 116 12.60 4.82 -2.01
C SER A 116 12.30 3.77 -0.93
N GLY A 117 11.20 3.92 -0.19
CA GLY A 117 10.81 3.00 0.91
C GLY A 117 10.94 3.65 2.30
N ASP A 118 11.26 4.94 2.30
CA ASP A 118 11.44 5.86 3.42
C ASP A 118 10.46 5.66 4.59
N ASP A 119 9.18 5.47 4.26
CA ASP A 119 8.07 5.26 5.18
C ASP A 119 8.16 3.91 5.90
N LEU A 120 8.37 2.83 5.14
CA LEU A 120 8.48 1.48 5.67
C LEU A 120 9.73 1.29 6.54
N PHE A 121 10.87 1.81 6.10
CA PHE A 121 12.12 1.72 6.86
C PHE A 121 12.06 2.55 8.15
N LEU A 122 11.45 3.74 8.10
CA LEU A 122 11.21 4.54 9.30
C LEU A 122 10.36 3.78 10.31
N VAL A 123 9.23 3.19 9.88
CA VAL A 123 8.36 2.40 10.77
C VAL A 123 9.11 1.22 11.38
N HIS A 124 9.90 0.48 10.60
CA HIS A 124 10.69 -0.63 11.13
C HIS A 124 11.71 -0.16 12.17
N ARG A 125 12.42 0.95 11.93
CA ARG A 125 13.36 1.52 12.90
C ARG A 125 12.67 1.98 14.18
N LEU A 126 11.55 2.67 14.07
CA LEU A 126 10.77 3.14 15.23
C LEU A 126 10.35 1.96 16.10
N MET A 127 9.78 0.93 15.49
CA MET A 127 9.32 -0.22 16.26
C MET A 127 10.47 -1.05 16.83
N ALA A 128 11.57 -1.25 16.08
CA ALA A 128 12.77 -1.90 16.60
C ALA A 128 13.40 -1.14 17.78
N SER A 129 13.14 0.17 17.88
CA SER A 129 13.58 1.03 18.97
C SER A 129 12.57 1.11 20.13
N GLY A 130 11.50 0.31 20.09
CA GLY A 130 10.50 0.23 21.16
C GLY A 130 9.40 1.30 21.14
N TYR A 131 9.35 2.17 20.12
CA TYR A 131 8.25 3.12 19.97
C TYR A 131 6.95 2.42 19.58
N ARG A 132 5.82 3.00 19.99
CA ARG A 132 4.50 2.43 19.72
C ARG A 132 3.86 3.13 18.54
N GLY A 133 3.31 2.36 17.60
CA GLY A 133 2.61 2.94 16.47
C GLY A 133 1.41 2.12 15.99
N GLY A 134 0.65 2.72 15.10
CA GLY A 134 -0.56 2.11 14.57
C GLY A 134 -1.10 2.80 13.32
N MET A 135 -2.29 2.35 12.90
CA MET A 135 -3.02 2.96 11.80
C MET A 135 -4.23 3.74 12.33
N VAL A 136 -4.31 5.02 11.98
CA VAL A 136 -5.51 5.84 12.21
C VAL A 136 -6.50 5.56 11.07
N ALA A 137 -7.41 4.62 11.32
CA ALA A 137 -8.48 4.27 10.40
C ALA A 137 -9.71 5.16 10.60
N ASN A 138 -9.56 6.46 10.29
CA ASN A 138 -10.63 7.44 10.39
C ASN A 138 -10.85 8.09 9.00
N PRO A 139 -12.05 8.01 8.40
CA PRO A 139 -12.35 8.64 7.11
C PRO A 139 -12.09 10.15 7.06
N GLU A 140 -12.28 10.86 8.17
CA GLU A 140 -11.97 12.30 8.28
C GLU A 140 -10.46 12.58 8.37
N ALA A 141 -9.66 11.55 8.68
CA ALA A 141 -8.20 11.57 8.60
C ALA A 141 -7.68 11.04 7.25
N MET A 142 -8.55 10.76 6.28
CA MET A 142 -8.15 10.17 5.02
C MET A 142 -7.55 11.20 4.08
N VAL A 143 -6.52 10.79 3.34
CA VAL A 143 -5.95 11.59 2.26
C VAL A 143 -6.29 10.98 0.90
N SER A 144 -6.40 11.80 -0.14
CA SER A 144 -6.76 11.37 -1.49
C SER A 144 -5.64 11.63 -2.48
N THR A 145 -5.40 10.70 -3.40
CA THR A 145 -4.48 10.86 -4.52
C THR A 145 -5.18 10.53 -5.83
N GLN A 146 -4.70 11.08 -6.94
CA GLN A 146 -5.26 10.81 -8.26
C GLN A 146 -4.73 9.48 -8.80
N ALA A 147 -5.63 8.61 -9.22
CA ALA A 147 -5.26 7.35 -9.86
C ALA A 147 -4.60 7.59 -11.23
N LEU A 148 -3.59 6.78 -11.53
CA LEU A 148 -2.80 6.92 -12.75
C LEU A 148 -3.68 6.70 -14.00
N PRO A 149 -3.48 7.50 -15.06
CA PRO A 149 -4.40 7.53 -16.19
C PRO A 149 -4.29 6.32 -17.11
N ASN A 150 -3.20 5.55 -17.07
CA ASN A 150 -2.95 4.46 -18.01
C ASN A 150 -2.11 3.31 -17.44
N TRP A 151 -2.19 2.15 -18.10
CA TRP A 151 -1.46 0.93 -17.75
C TRP A 151 0.05 1.11 -17.70
N LYS A 152 0.62 1.91 -18.60
CA LYS A 152 2.07 2.14 -18.65
C LYS A 152 2.56 2.78 -17.34
N GLN A 153 1.87 3.80 -16.86
CA GLN A 153 2.21 4.47 -15.60
C GLN A 153 1.92 3.58 -14.38
N LEU A 154 0.75 2.91 -14.36
CA LEU A 154 0.38 1.96 -13.31
C LEU A 154 1.43 0.86 -13.16
N TRP A 155 1.90 0.31 -14.28
CA TRP A 155 2.91 -0.74 -14.29
C TRP A 155 4.26 -0.27 -13.74
N GLN A 156 4.70 0.95 -14.08
CA GLN A 156 5.91 1.51 -13.50
C GLN A 156 5.78 1.75 -12.00
N GLN A 157 4.59 2.12 -11.52
CA GLN A 157 4.31 2.23 -10.09
C GLN A 157 4.38 0.85 -9.40
N ARG A 158 3.78 -0.20 -9.98
CA ARG A 158 3.82 -1.55 -9.39
C ARG A 158 5.22 -2.11 -9.29
N LYS A 159 6.06 -1.89 -10.30
CA LYS A 159 7.48 -2.27 -10.25
C LYS A 159 8.20 -1.62 -9.07
N ARG A 160 7.93 -0.33 -8.81
CA ARG A 160 8.47 0.37 -7.63
C ARG A 160 7.99 -0.23 -6.31
N TRP A 161 6.69 -0.51 -6.20
CA TRP A 161 6.12 -1.06 -4.97
C TRP A 161 6.68 -2.46 -4.70
N ALA A 162 6.75 -3.30 -5.73
CA ALA A 162 7.37 -4.61 -5.66
C ALA A 162 8.85 -4.54 -5.22
N SER A 163 9.65 -3.64 -5.79
CA SER A 163 11.06 -3.48 -5.40
C SER A 163 11.26 -3.01 -3.96
N LYS A 164 10.31 -2.25 -3.40
CA LYS A 164 10.34 -1.86 -1.99
C LYS A 164 10.06 -3.05 -1.08
N LEU A 165 9.06 -3.85 -1.45
CA LEU A 165 8.65 -5.03 -0.68
C LEU A 165 9.75 -6.09 -0.62
N SER A 166 10.48 -6.30 -1.72
CA SER A 166 11.61 -7.23 -1.76
C SER A 166 12.80 -6.81 -0.89
N ALA A 167 12.89 -5.53 -0.52
CA ALA A 167 13.98 -5.00 0.31
C ALA A 167 13.67 -5.06 1.82
N LEU A 168 12.45 -5.46 2.21
CA LEU A 168 12.09 -5.57 3.62
C LEU A 168 12.65 -6.85 4.25
N PRO A 169 13.17 -6.76 5.50
CA PRO A 169 13.59 -7.95 6.23
C PRO A 169 12.38 -8.78 6.66
N GLY A 170 12.47 -10.11 6.51
CA GLY A 170 11.51 -11.07 7.03
C GLY A 170 10.73 -11.85 5.97
N GLN A 171 10.34 -13.08 6.33
CA GLN A 171 9.64 -14.01 5.42
C GLN A 171 8.12 -13.74 5.33
N GLY A 172 7.55 -13.02 6.31
CA GLY A 172 6.09 -12.81 6.42
C GLY A 172 5.48 -12.11 5.21
N MET A 173 6.15 -11.11 4.64
CA MET A 173 5.65 -10.41 3.46
C MET A 173 5.67 -11.30 2.20
N TRP A 174 6.68 -12.19 2.08
CA TRP A 174 6.74 -13.17 0.99
C TRP A 174 5.64 -14.22 1.11
N LEU A 175 5.34 -14.69 2.33
CA LEU A 175 4.24 -15.61 2.59
C LEU A 175 2.89 -14.96 2.25
N LEU A 176 2.66 -13.73 2.73
CA LEU A 176 1.42 -12.98 2.43
C LEU A 176 1.26 -12.73 0.93
N GLY A 177 2.31 -12.25 0.26
CA GLY A 177 2.29 -12.01 -1.19
C GLY A 177 2.03 -13.29 -2.00
N SER A 178 2.66 -14.40 -1.61
CA SER A 178 2.45 -15.71 -2.24
C SER A 178 1.03 -16.21 -2.01
N PHE A 179 0.50 -16.07 -0.79
CA PHE A 179 -0.87 -16.43 -0.46
C PHE A 179 -1.89 -15.63 -1.30
N LEU A 180 -1.73 -14.31 -1.38
CA LEU A 180 -2.60 -13.45 -2.18
C LEU A 180 -2.54 -13.80 -3.67
N LEU A 181 -1.35 -14.11 -4.19
CA LEU A 181 -1.17 -14.55 -5.57
C LEU A 181 -1.87 -15.88 -5.84
N LEU A 182 -1.71 -16.87 -4.95
CA LEU A 182 -2.37 -18.18 -5.08
C LEU A 182 -3.89 -18.04 -5.03
N VAL A 183 -4.43 -17.31 -4.05
CA VAL A 183 -5.87 -17.07 -3.92
C VAL A 183 -6.43 -16.36 -5.17
N ALA A 184 -5.65 -15.47 -5.78
CA ALA A 184 -6.05 -14.78 -7.01
C ALA A 184 -6.00 -15.69 -8.25
N TRP A 185 -5.08 -16.66 -8.32
CA TRP A 185 -4.83 -17.46 -9.53
C TRP A 185 -5.39 -18.88 -9.54
N ILE A 186 -5.59 -19.52 -8.38
CA ILE A 186 -6.15 -20.88 -8.29
C ILE A 186 -7.45 -21.05 -9.11
N PRO A 187 -8.45 -20.14 -9.04
CA PRO A 187 -9.66 -20.28 -9.84
C PRO A 187 -9.35 -20.33 -11.35
N TRP A 188 -8.47 -19.46 -11.83
CA TRP A 188 -8.11 -19.37 -13.25
C TRP A 188 -7.32 -20.60 -13.72
N ILE A 189 -6.38 -21.07 -12.90
CA ILE A 189 -5.59 -22.28 -13.21
C ILE A 189 -6.50 -23.50 -13.36
N LEU A 190 -7.47 -23.67 -12.45
CA LEU A 190 -8.41 -24.79 -12.50
C LEU A 190 -9.36 -24.71 -13.69
N LEU A 191 -9.82 -23.51 -14.05
CA LEU A 191 -10.65 -23.31 -15.25
C LEU A 191 -9.88 -23.66 -16.53
N VAL A 192 -8.62 -23.22 -16.64
CA VAL A 192 -7.75 -23.54 -17.80
C VAL A 192 -7.43 -25.04 -17.84
N ALA A 193 -7.09 -25.67 -16.72
CA ALA A 193 -6.87 -27.11 -16.64
C ALA A 193 -8.14 -27.91 -16.99
N GLY A 194 -9.30 -27.39 -16.61
CA GLY A 194 -10.61 -27.90 -16.97
C GLY A 194 -10.87 -27.90 -18.47
N TRP A 195 -10.53 -26.79 -19.12
CA TRP A 195 -10.67 -26.61 -20.55
C TRP A 195 -9.69 -27.45 -21.38
N VAL A 196 -8.42 -27.49 -20.97
CA VAL A 196 -7.34 -28.09 -21.78
C VAL A 196 -7.17 -29.59 -21.52
N TRP A 197 -7.44 -30.07 -20.30
CA TRP A 197 -7.09 -31.44 -19.92
C TRP A 197 -8.27 -32.28 -19.44
N LYS A 198 -8.98 -31.85 -18.39
CA LYS A 198 -10.07 -32.64 -17.78
C LYS A 198 -11.23 -31.73 -17.37
N PRO A 199 -12.38 -31.75 -18.08
CA PRO A 199 -13.54 -30.91 -17.78
C PRO A 199 -14.04 -30.98 -16.32
N ALA A 200 -13.74 -32.07 -15.60
CA ALA A 200 -14.02 -32.21 -14.17
C ALA A 200 -13.38 -31.12 -13.27
N TRP A 201 -12.36 -30.39 -13.73
CA TRP A 201 -11.80 -29.26 -12.98
C TRP A 201 -12.60 -27.96 -13.12
N ILE A 202 -13.50 -27.84 -14.11
CA ILE A 202 -14.30 -26.63 -14.33
C ILE A 202 -15.18 -26.32 -13.11
N PRO A 203 -15.96 -27.28 -12.54
CA PRO A 203 -16.74 -27.01 -11.33
C PRO A 203 -15.89 -26.53 -10.15
N ALA A 204 -14.69 -27.08 -9.96
CA ALA A 204 -13.77 -26.65 -8.91
C ALA A 204 -13.30 -25.21 -9.14
N GLY A 205 -12.90 -24.86 -10.37
CA GLY A 205 -12.52 -23.49 -10.74
C GLY A 205 -13.66 -22.49 -10.51
N MET A 206 -14.89 -22.84 -10.90
CA MET A 206 -16.07 -22.01 -10.67
C MET A 206 -16.39 -21.84 -9.18
N PHE A 207 -16.25 -22.90 -8.39
CA PHE A 207 -16.45 -22.87 -6.94
C PHE A 207 -15.47 -21.90 -6.25
N PHE A 208 -14.17 -22.01 -6.54
CA PHE A 208 -13.18 -21.10 -5.98
C PHE A 208 -13.36 -19.66 -6.49
N LEU A 209 -13.74 -19.48 -7.75
CA LEU A 209 -14.04 -18.15 -8.30
C LEU A 209 -15.24 -17.51 -7.58
N ALA A 210 -16.29 -18.29 -7.30
CA ALA A 210 -17.47 -17.81 -6.58
C ALA A 210 -17.13 -17.41 -5.15
N ILE A 211 -16.40 -18.26 -4.40
CA ILE A 211 -15.95 -17.92 -3.04
C ILE A 211 -15.11 -16.64 -3.06
N LYS A 212 -14.13 -16.55 -3.98
CA LYS A 212 -13.28 -15.37 -4.11
C LYS A 212 -14.09 -14.12 -4.44
N GLY A 213 -15.02 -14.22 -5.39
CA GLY A 213 -15.88 -13.12 -5.80
C GLY A 213 -16.79 -12.64 -4.67
N LEU A 214 -17.36 -13.56 -3.88
CA LEU A 214 -18.17 -13.22 -2.71
C LEU A 214 -17.34 -12.55 -1.61
N ALA A 215 -16.14 -13.06 -1.33
CA ALA A 215 -15.22 -12.45 -0.36
C ALA A 215 -14.83 -11.02 -0.78
N ASP A 216 -14.48 -10.82 -2.05
CA ASP A 216 -14.16 -9.50 -2.59
C ASP A 216 -15.37 -8.57 -2.58
N ALA A 217 -16.55 -9.05 -2.99
CA ALA A 217 -17.76 -8.25 -2.94
C ALA A 217 -18.09 -7.79 -1.52
N TRP A 218 -17.96 -8.68 -0.54
CA TRP A 218 -18.18 -8.35 0.86
C TRP A 218 -17.18 -7.30 1.35
N LEU A 219 -15.87 -7.51 1.11
CA LEU A 219 -14.82 -6.58 1.50
C LEU A 219 -14.99 -5.21 0.85
N LEU A 220 -15.15 -5.17 -0.48
CA LEU A 220 -15.24 -3.93 -1.25
C LEU A 220 -16.55 -3.18 -0.99
N ARG A 221 -17.65 -3.88 -0.69
CA ARG A 221 -18.90 -3.23 -0.28
C ARG A 221 -18.79 -2.62 1.12
N MET A 222 -18.21 -3.36 2.06
CA MET A 222 -18.04 -2.90 3.45
C MET A 222 -17.12 -1.68 3.51
N LEU A 223 -15.93 -1.78 2.90
CA LEU A 223 -14.94 -0.71 2.96
C LEU A 223 -15.16 0.37 1.92
N GLY A 224 -15.76 0.06 0.77
CA GLY A 224 -16.02 1.05 -0.27
C GLY A 224 -16.80 2.25 0.26
N TRP A 225 -17.79 2.01 1.11
CA TRP A 225 -18.59 3.07 1.73
C TRP A 225 -17.73 4.07 2.52
N GLU A 226 -16.83 3.59 3.37
CA GLU A 226 -15.90 4.42 4.17
C GLU A 226 -14.95 5.24 3.29
N PHE A 227 -14.61 4.73 2.12
CA PHE A 227 -13.76 5.41 1.15
C PHE A 227 -14.55 6.32 0.20
N GLY A 228 -15.88 6.44 0.36
CA GLY A 228 -16.74 7.21 -0.55
C GLY A 228 -16.86 6.59 -1.95
N GLN A 229 -16.63 5.27 -2.06
CA GLN A 229 -16.71 4.49 -3.29
C GLN A 229 -17.96 3.61 -3.28
N ARG A 230 -18.71 3.57 -4.38
CA ARG A 230 -19.88 2.70 -4.52
C ARG A 230 -19.50 1.43 -5.30
N PHE A 231 -19.47 0.31 -4.58
CA PHE A 231 -19.25 -1.00 -5.19
C PHE A 231 -20.50 -1.50 -5.91
N ARG A 232 -20.35 -1.96 -7.14
CA ARG A 232 -21.40 -2.68 -7.87
C ARG A 232 -20.93 -4.11 -8.08
N PHE A 233 -21.81 -5.08 -7.84
CA PHE A 233 -21.46 -6.50 -7.97
C PHE A 233 -20.88 -6.85 -9.35
N TRP A 234 -21.43 -6.26 -10.41
CA TRP A 234 -20.95 -6.44 -11.79
C TRP A 234 -19.52 -5.95 -12.02
N ASP A 235 -18.98 -5.10 -11.13
CA ASP A 235 -17.58 -4.67 -11.24
C ASP A 235 -16.60 -5.83 -11.01
N LEU A 236 -17.02 -6.92 -10.35
CA LEU A 236 -16.20 -8.13 -10.18
C LEU A 236 -15.76 -8.77 -11.50
N LEU A 237 -16.59 -8.68 -12.55
CA LEU A 237 -16.32 -9.31 -13.84
C LEU A 237 -15.01 -8.82 -14.46
N TRP A 238 -14.68 -7.55 -14.27
CA TRP A 238 -13.42 -6.96 -14.73
C TRP A 238 -12.39 -6.85 -13.61
N LEU A 239 -12.79 -6.64 -12.35
CA LEU A 239 -11.86 -6.52 -11.22
C LEU A 239 -11.07 -7.81 -10.97
N LEU A 240 -11.74 -8.96 -10.92
CA LEU A 240 -11.08 -10.25 -10.59
C LEU A 240 -9.95 -10.59 -11.57
N PRO A 241 -10.18 -10.63 -12.90
CA PRO A 241 -9.09 -10.93 -13.83
C PRO A 241 -8.02 -9.84 -13.85
N MET A 242 -8.39 -8.55 -13.85
CA MET A 242 -7.40 -7.46 -13.90
C MET A 242 -6.51 -7.42 -12.67
N HIS A 243 -7.08 -7.64 -11.48
CA HIS A 243 -6.32 -7.68 -10.23
C HIS A 243 -5.40 -8.91 -10.18
N ALA A 244 -5.87 -10.10 -10.62
CA ALA A 244 -5.02 -11.29 -10.73
C ALA A 244 -3.79 -11.04 -11.63
N TRP A 245 -3.99 -10.41 -12.79
CA TRP A 245 -2.90 -10.01 -13.69
C TRP A 245 -1.95 -8.99 -13.05
N LEU A 246 -2.48 -8.00 -12.34
CA LEU A 246 -1.68 -6.99 -11.65
C LEU A 246 -0.81 -7.58 -10.55
N LEU A 247 -1.35 -8.53 -9.77
CA LEU A 247 -0.63 -9.26 -8.74
C LEU A 247 0.47 -10.15 -9.33
N LEU A 248 0.16 -10.95 -10.35
CA LEU A 248 1.17 -11.79 -11.02
C LEU A 248 2.33 -10.96 -11.53
N GLY A 249 1.99 -9.86 -12.20
CA GLY A 249 2.96 -8.94 -12.71
C GLY A 249 3.84 -8.34 -11.61
N SER A 250 3.24 -7.86 -10.53
CA SER A 250 3.97 -7.29 -9.39
C SER A 250 4.90 -8.32 -8.73
N SER A 251 4.44 -9.55 -8.53
CA SER A 251 5.21 -10.65 -7.93
C SER A 251 6.41 -11.06 -8.79
N PHE A 252 6.26 -11.13 -10.12
CA PHE A 252 7.37 -11.40 -11.03
C PHE A 252 8.50 -10.37 -10.89
N PHE A 253 8.17 -9.09 -10.76
CA PHE A 253 9.17 -8.03 -10.59
C PHE A 253 9.81 -8.01 -9.21
N SER A 254 9.05 -8.37 -8.16
CA SER A 254 9.59 -8.55 -6.81
C SER A 254 10.72 -9.59 -6.80
N LEU A 255 10.55 -10.69 -7.54
CA LEU A 255 11.53 -11.78 -7.66
C LEU A 255 12.68 -11.45 -8.61
N ALA A 256 12.42 -10.67 -9.67
CA ALA A 256 13.42 -10.39 -10.71
C ALA A 256 14.50 -9.37 -10.30
N GLY A 257 14.37 -8.69 -9.14
CA GLY A 257 15.41 -7.81 -8.57
C GLY A 257 15.89 -6.68 -9.49
N ARG A 258 15.03 -6.17 -10.40
CA ARG A 258 15.50 -5.29 -11.50
C ARG A 258 15.47 -3.80 -11.17
N LYS A 259 16.53 -3.13 -11.62
CA LYS A 259 16.67 -1.66 -11.77
C LYS A 259 15.45 -1.07 -12.47
N TYR A 260 14.93 0.04 -11.97
CA TYR A 260 13.78 0.74 -12.57
C TYR A 260 14.10 2.20 -12.92
N HIS A 261 13.33 2.78 -13.83
CA HIS A 261 13.46 4.19 -14.22
C HIS A 261 12.35 5.02 -13.56
N TRP A 262 12.73 6.13 -12.91
CA TRP A 262 11.80 7.01 -12.21
C TRP A 262 12.09 8.49 -12.49
N LYS A 263 11.10 9.22 -13.02
CA LYS A 263 11.20 10.67 -13.33
C LYS A 263 12.55 11.05 -13.98
N GLY A 264 12.95 10.29 -15.01
CA GLY A 264 14.21 10.50 -15.75
C GLY A 264 15.47 9.89 -15.14
N ARG A 265 15.43 9.30 -13.94
CA ARG A 265 16.59 8.71 -13.25
C ARG A 265 16.57 7.18 -13.30
N LYS A 266 17.75 6.55 -13.48
CA LYS A 266 17.93 5.13 -13.18
C LYS A 266 18.04 4.97 -11.68
N VAL A 267 17.20 4.12 -11.10
CA VAL A 267 17.26 3.74 -9.70
C VAL A 267 17.64 2.26 -9.67
N SER A 268 18.84 1.99 -9.15
CA SER A 268 19.33 0.64 -8.86
C SER A 268 19.11 0.31 -7.40
#